data_AF-A0ABD5NHV5-F1
#
_entry.id   AF-A0ABD5NHV5-F1
#
_cell.length_a   1.000
_cell.length_b   1.000
_cell.length_c   1.000
_cell.angle_alpha   90.00
_cell.angle_beta   90.00
_cell.angle_gamma   90.00
#
_symmetry.space_group_name_H-M   'P 1'
#
loop_
_entity.id
_entity.type
_entity.pdbx_description
1 polymer ?
#
loop_
_entity_poly.entity_id
_entity_poly.type
_entity_poly.pdbx_seq_one_letter_code
_entity_poly.pdbx_strand_id
1 'polypeptide(L)'
;MNSPTRRAAVAVGVALLLVTAGCSGGANPASTATTTGPTTDAAAPTDTTEATATTSSATTTQPGTWSPNASVGQYPPGVADNGTLVNASTLLGAHFAATTNTSMALRLESSGDDGVSAHTLTHGPERVPFYSTAEETHDGERVWTEFYGTQSHGFARVPVDNETHHLVYQNTTANVDAWTGYETFGGVEDHVHPLLHGGSYSVNGTVERGDRTLVELTTDADSLETGHITNGTVLVTPAGVIYDVDATVVQQTGEDTERRLDASMTLDTDVEWSGPPSWMADVPRLSLSIVEDGQAIEIRNTGGAAVPANTSFAITGGESRALSATPGRGDVKGTVTTDAPLEPGEAVYVTAGADGAASSFALHDDPTRGEYTFGNAGLTGGLGSIYYRLATGISPKGV
;
A
#
# COMPACT_ATOMS: atom_id res chain seq x y z
N MET A 1 10.44 -43.96 37.91
CA MET A 1 11.13 -44.94 37.05
C MET A 1 11.17 -44.37 35.64
N ASN A 2 12.38 -44.05 35.20
CA ASN A 2 12.90 -43.87 33.84
C ASN A 2 12.26 -42.83 32.89
N SER A 3 12.95 -41.69 32.84
CA SER A 3 13.02 -40.74 31.72
C SER A 3 13.59 -41.40 30.44
N PRO A 4 13.15 -40.99 29.24
CA PRO A 4 13.93 -41.21 28.03
C PRO A 4 14.69 -39.95 27.61
N THR A 5 15.96 -40.21 27.37
CA THR A 5 17.08 -39.34 27.06
C THR A 5 16.96 -38.69 25.67
N ARG A 6 17.33 -37.41 25.60
CA ARG A 6 17.61 -36.63 24.39
C ARG A 6 18.61 -37.35 23.47
N ARG A 7 18.43 -37.21 22.15
CA ARG A 7 19.52 -37.33 21.17
C ARG A 7 19.53 -36.10 20.27
N ALA A 8 20.60 -35.34 20.41
CA ALA A 8 21.00 -34.27 19.52
C ALA A 8 21.47 -34.84 18.18
N ALA A 9 21.11 -34.18 17.08
CA ALA A 9 21.78 -34.31 15.80
C ALA A 9 22.03 -32.91 15.24
N VAL A 10 23.26 -32.44 15.43
CA VAL A 10 23.83 -31.27 14.77
C VAL A 10 24.26 -31.69 13.37
N ALA A 11 23.83 -30.95 12.34
CA ALA A 11 24.42 -31.03 11.01
C ALA A 11 24.89 -29.64 10.57
N VAL A 12 26.22 -29.47 10.60
CA VAL A 12 26.97 -28.35 10.04
C VAL A 12 27.12 -28.57 8.54
N GLY A 13 26.86 -27.53 7.74
CA GLY A 13 27.17 -27.50 6.31
C GLY A 13 27.54 -26.08 5.87
N VAL A 14 28.85 -25.79 5.83
CA VAL A 14 29.45 -24.58 5.27
C VAL A 14 29.99 -24.89 3.88
N ALA A 15 29.62 -24.09 2.88
CA ALA A 15 30.39 -23.74 1.67
C ALA A 15 29.55 -22.70 0.89
N LEU A 16 29.81 -21.37 0.91
CA LEU A 16 30.94 -20.60 0.40
C LEU A 16 31.00 -20.56 -1.15
N LEU A 17 30.46 -19.49 -1.73
CA LEU A 17 30.86 -18.98 -3.05
C LEU A 17 30.81 -17.44 -3.02
N LEU A 18 32.01 -16.88 -2.82
CA LEU A 18 32.36 -15.49 -3.09
C LEU A 18 32.62 -15.33 -4.59
N VAL A 19 31.97 -14.36 -5.23
CA VAL A 19 32.57 -13.61 -6.33
C VAL A 19 32.42 -12.13 -6.02
N THR A 20 33.58 -11.49 -5.88
CA THR A 20 33.84 -10.08 -5.65
C THR A 20 34.04 -9.33 -6.97
N ALA A 21 33.41 -8.16 -7.12
CA ALA A 21 33.93 -6.91 -7.71
C ALA A 21 32.77 -5.90 -7.63
N GLY A 22 32.82 -4.83 -6.82
CA GLY A 22 33.70 -3.66 -6.94
C GLY A 22 33.10 -2.69 -7.95
N CYS A 23 32.86 -1.40 -7.73
CA CYS A 23 33.35 -0.46 -6.74
C CYS A 23 32.40 0.77 -6.73
N SER A 24 32.24 1.38 -5.57
CA SER A 24 31.64 2.70 -5.32
C SER A 24 32.49 3.85 -5.89
N GLY A 25 31.87 4.99 -6.21
CA GLY A 25 32.57 6.28 -6.21
C GLY A 25 31.92 7.36 -7.08
N GLY A 26 31.34 8.37 -6.42
CA GLY A 26 30.73 9.53 -7.07
C GLY A 26 31.70 10.67 -7.42
N ALA A 27 31.08 11.84 -7.66
CA ALA A 27 31.61 13.19 -7.90
C ALA A 27 31.86 13.59 -9.38
N ASN A 28 30.90 14.34 -9.92
CA ASN A 28 31.13 15.50 -10.79
C ASN A 28 31.84 16.60 -9.94
N PRO A 29 32.63 17.58 -10.48
CA PRO A 29 32.21 18.45 -11.58
C PRO A 29 33.29 18.95 -12.59
N ALA A 30 32.77 19.36 -13.76
CA ALA A 30 33.09 20.55 -14.55
C ALA A 30 34.41 20.73 -15.36
N SER A 31 34.16 21.29 -16.56
CA SER A 31 34.97 22.24 -17.36
C SER A 31 35.89 21.74 -18.48
N THR A 32 35.35 21.83 -19.70
CA THR A 32 35.78 22.68 -20.83
C THR A 32 37.29 22.94 -21.06
N ALA A 33 37.82 22.53 -22.22
CA ALA A 33 38.36 23.42 -23.28
C ALA A 33 39.13 22.66 -24.39
N THR A 34 38.60 22.83 -25.61
CA THR A 34 39.22 23.06 -26.93
C THR A 34 40.77 23.04 -27.07
N THR A 35 41.32 22.37 -28.09
CA THR A 35 41.76 22.95 -29.40
C THR A 35 42.87 22.11 -30.09
N THR A 36 42.78 22.04 -31.43
CA THR A 36 43.84 21.96 -32.48
C THR A 36 44.45 20.62 -32.91
N GLY A 37 44.24 20.29 -34.20
CA GLY A 37 45.07 19.38 -35.02
C GLY A 37 46.43 20.02 -35.40
N PRO A 38 47.17 19.58 -36.46
CA PRO A 38 46.65 19.10 -37.77
C PRO A 38 47.49 18.00 -38.51
N THR A 39 47.17 17.80 -39.80
CA THR A 39 47.99 17.27 -40.95
C THR A 39 48.25 15.75 -41.03
N THR A 40 48.20 15.01 -42.17
CA THR A 40 48.17 15.30 -43.63
C THR A 40 47.84 14.04 -44.48
N ASP A 41 47.28 14.27 -45.67
CA ASP A 41 47.43 13.60 -46.99
C ASP A 41 47.05 12.12 -47.27
N ALA A 42 46.07 11.90 -48.18
CA ALA A 42 46.30 11.45 -49.57
C ALA A 42 44.98 11.30 -50.39
N ALA A 43 44.98 11.79 -51.64
CA ALA A 43 43.92 11.77 -52.67
C ALA A 43 43.78 10.37 -53.36
N ALA A 44 42.79 9.94 -54.16
CA ALA A 44 41.67 10.47 -54.97
C ALA A 44 40.77 9.24 -55.41
N PRO A 45 39.78 9.29 -56.34
CA PRO A 45 38.86 10.35 -56.77
C PRO A 45 37.35 9.97 -56.67
N THR A 46 36.54 11.03 -56.72
CA THR A 46 35.15 11.23 -57.19
C THR A 46 34.26 10.03 -57.56
N ASP A 47 33.13 9.90 -56.85
CA ASP A 47 31.81 9.77 -57.50
C ASP A 47 30.72 10.42 -56.63
N THR A 48 29.88 11.19 -57.31
CA THR A 48 28.92 12.15 -56.73
C THR A 48 27.58 11.46 -56.49
N THR A 49 27.08 11.45 -55.25
CA THR A 49 25.63 11.34 -54.99
C THR A 49 25.29 12.09 -53.70
N GLU A 50 24.38 13.05 -53.84
CA GLU A 50 23.81 13.87 -52.77
C GLU A 50 23.17 13.02 -51.67
N ALA A 51 23.51 13.32 -50.41
CA ALA A 51 22.69 13.00 -49.26
C ALA A 51 22.68 14.22 -48.33
N THR A 52 21.60 15.00 -48.41
CA THR A 52 21.32 16.13 -47.51
C THR A 52 21.10 15.60 -46.10
N ALA A 53 22.03 15.90 -45.19
CA ALA A 53 21.84 15.69 -43.77
C ALA A 53 20.93 16.80 -43.22
N THR A 54 19.69 16.43 -42.85
CA THR A 54 18.81 17.33 -42.11
C THR A 54 19.10 17.17 -40.62
N THR A 55 19.70 18.20 -40.04
CA THR A 55 19.85 18.42 -38.61
C THR A 55 18.45 18.60 -38.01
N SER A 56 17.92 17.59 -37.32
CA SER A 56 16.71 17.75 -36.51
C SER A 56 17.02 18.65 -35.31
N SER A 57 16.64 19.92 -35.44
CA SER A 57 16.56 20.84 -34.31
C SER A 57 15.42 20.38 -33.43
N ALA A 58 15.69 20.21 -32.14
CA ALA A 58 14.69 19.94 -31.12
C ALA A 58 13.72 21.13 -31.07
N THR A 59 12.51 20.92 -31.58
CA THR A 59 11.40 21.87 -31.43
C THR A 59 10.90 21.75 -30.00
N THR A 60 11.20 22.74 -29.17
CA THR A 60 10.41 23.01 -27.96
C THR A 60 9.00 23.40 -28.41
N THR A 61 8.05 22.49 -28.26
CA THR A 61 6.65 22.73 -28.59
C THR A 61 6.08 23.76 -27.62
N GLN A 62 5.74 24.92 -28.16
CA GLN A 62 4.94 25.96 -27.53
C GLN A 62 3.60 25.37 -27.05
N PRO A 63 2.99 25.84 -25.95
CA PRO A 63 1.67 25.36 -25.53
C PRO A 63 0.67 25.57 -26.68
N GLY A 64 0.22 24.46 -27.27
CA GLY A 64 -0.78 24.52 -28.32
C GLY A 64 -2.12 24.88 -27.69
N THR A 65 -2.58 26.11 -27.88
CA THR A 65 -3.98 26.49 -27.63
C THR A 65 -4.89 25.53 -28.40
N TRP A 66 -5.48 24.57 -27.69
CA TRP A 66 -6.58 23.79 -28.21
C TRP A 66 -7.80 24.69 -28.36
N SER A 67 -8.45 24.58 -29.51
CA SER A 67 -9.81 25.03 -29.67
C SER A 67 -10.71 24.01 -28.94
N PRO A 68 -11.77 24.42 -28.23
CA PRO A 68 -12.72 23.51 -27.54
C PRO A 68 -13.46 22.51 -28.46
N ASN A 69 -13.06 22.44 -29.74
CA ASN A 69 -13.60 21.59 -30.78
C ASN A 69 -12.59 20.55 -31.31
N ALA A 70 -11.48 20.30 -30.61
CA ALA A 70 -10.60 19.19 -30.97
C ALA A 70 -11.35 17.87 -30.74
N SER A 71 -11.57 17.13 -31.82
CA SER A 71 -12.29 15.87 -31.83
C SER A 71 -11.48 14.77 -31.14
N VAL A 72 -11.56 14.70 -29.81
CA VAL A 72 -11.24 13.46 -29.10
C VAL A 72 -12.39 12.50 -29.36
N GLY A 73 -12.10 11.29 -29.83
CA GLY A 73 -13.11 10.28 -30.10
C GLY A 73 -13.96 9.88 -28.89
N GLN A 74 -13.60 10.29 -27.67
CA GLN A 74 -14.40 10.23 -26.46
C GLN A 74 -13.72 11.07 -25.36
N TYR A 75 -14.47 11.95 -24.70
CA TYR A 75 -14.03 12.52 -23.42
C TYR A 75 -13.91 11.44 -22.35
N PRO A 76 -13.12 11.66 -21.28
CA PRO A 76 -13.02 10.73 -20.17
C PRO A 76 -14.40 10.41 -19.56
N PRO A 77 -14.59 9.22 -18.96
CA PRO A 77 -15.82 8.87 -18.26
C PRO A 77 -16.22 9.95 -17.25
N GLY A 78 -17.49 10.34 -17.25
CA GLY A 78 -18.02 11.39 -16.36
C GLY A 78 -17.92 12.83 -16.89
N VAL A 79 -17.23 13.05 -18.01
CA VAL A 79 -17.20 14.34 -18.72
C VAL A 79 -18.31 14.35 -19.78
N ALA A 80 -19.13 15.41 -19.78
CA ALA A 80 -20.22 15.58 -20.73
C ALA A 80 -19.73 16.09 -22.10
N ASP A 81 -20.60 16.04 -23.11
CA ASP A 81 -20.27 16.48 -24.49
C ASP A 81 -19.87 17.96 -24.58
N ASN A 82 -20.24 18.78 -23.60
CA ASN A 82 -19.82 20.18 -23.49
C ASN A 82 -18.42 20.36 -22.86
N GLY A 83 -17.73 19.27 -22.53
CA GLY A 83 -16.39 19.27 -21.92
C GLY A 83 -16.38 19.45 -20.40
N THR A 84 -17.52 19.53 -19.72
CA THR A 84 -17.57 19.70 -18.26
C THR A 84 -17.57 18.35 -17.54
N LEU A 85 -16.81 18.21 -16.45
CA LEU A 85 -16.90 17.06 -15.55
C LEU A 85 -18.20 17.14 -14.76
N VAL A 86 -19.18 16.29 -15.10
CA VAL A 86 -20.51 16.28 -14.46
C VAL A 86 -20.72 15.10 -13.51
N ASN A 87 -19.83 14.09 -13.55
CA ASN A 87 -19.92 12.92 -12.69
C ASN A 87 -18.53 12.41 -12.27
N ALA A 88 -17.97 13.03 -11.23
CA ALA A 88 -16.67 12.67 -10.65
C ALA A 88 -16.60 11.19 -10.21
N SER A 89 -17.69 10.63 -9.67
CA SER A 89 -17.75 9.22 -9.27
C SER A 89 -17.61 8.25 -10.44
N THR A 90 -18.12 8.61 -11.63
CA THR A 90 -17.94 7.79 -12.85
C THR A 90 -16.48 7.82 -13.31
N LEU A 91 -15.84 8.98 -13.25
CA LEU A 91 -14.42 9.09 -13.56
C LEU A 91 -13.58 8.25 -12.59
N LEU A 92 -13.84 8.38 -11.29
CA LEU A 92 -13.10 7.68 -10.25
C LEU A 92 -13.31 6.16 -10.30
N GLY A 93 -14.54 5.72 -10.57
CA GLY A 93 -14.83 4.30 -10.81
C GLY A 93 -14.07 3.74 -12.02
N ALA A 94 -13.93 4.52 -13.10
CA ALA A 94 -13.12 4.13 -14.25
C ALA A 94 -11.62 4.06 -13.94
N HIS A 95 -11.10 5.00 -13.15
CA HIS A 95 -9.71 4.95 -12.66
C HIS A 95 -9.45 3.63 -11.92
N PHE A 96 -10.24 3.30 -10.89
CA PHE A 96 -10.02 2.07 -10.13
C PHE A 96 -10.22 0.80 -10.95
N ALA A 97 -11.21 0.77 -11.85
CA ALA A 97 -11.41 -0.37 -12.74
C ALA A 97 -10.18 -0.62 -13.63
N ALA A 98 -9.49 0.45 -14.07
CA ALA A 98 -8.30 0.36 -14.91
C ALA A 98 -7.01 0.09 -14.13
N THR A 99 -6.90 0.52 -12.86
CA THR A 99 -5.67 0.38 -12.06
C THR A 99 -5.66 -0.84 -11.14
N THR A 100 -6.80 -1.47 -10.85
CA THR A 100 -6.90 -2.59 -9.88
C THR A 100 -5.94 -3.75 -10.14
N ASN A 101 -5.65 -4.06 -11.41
CA ASN A 101 -4.76 -5.17 -11.80
C ASN A 101 -3.54 -4.69 -12.59
N THR A 102 -3.03 -3.52 -12.21
CA THR A 102 -1.87 -2.88 -12.84
C THR A 102 -0.87 -2.54 -11.73
N SER A 103 0.42 -2.81 -11.96
CA SER A 103 1.44 -2.33 -11.02
C SER A 103 1.37 -0.81 -10.96
N MET A 104 1.28 -0.26 -9.75
CA MET A 104 1.20 1.19 -9.59
C MET A 104 1.85 1.69 -8.32
N ALA A 105 2.33 2.93 -8.36
CA ALA A 105 2.69 3.73 -7.22
C ALA A 105 1.89 5.03 -7.27
N LEU A 106 1.01 5.21 -6.30
CA LEU A 106 0.25 6.41 -6.10
C LEU A 106 0.84 7.21 -4.95
N ARG A 107 0.98 8.52 -5.11
CA ARG A 107 1.31 9.46 -4.05
C ARG A 107 0.25 10.53 -3.98
N LEU A 108 -0.24 10.82 -2.78
CA LEU A 108 -1.10 11.96 -2.48
C LEU A 108 -0.37 12.85 -1.48
N GLU A 109 -0.37 14.15 -1.71
CA GLU A 109 0.20 15.12 -0.79
C GLU A 109 -0.82 16.20 -0.48
N SER A 110 -0.77 16.72 0.73
CA SER A 110 -1.48 17.94 1.07
C SER A 110 -0.61 18.82 1.96
N SER A 111 -0.65 20.13 1.74
CA SER A 111 0.12 21.11 2.51
C SER A 111 -0.73 22.33 2.82
N GLY A 112 -0.71 22.78 4.06
CA GLY A 112 -1.38 23.99 4.50
C GLY A 112 -0.79 24.50 5.82
N ASP A 113 -1.52 25.38 6.50
CA ASP A 113 -1.04 26.03 7.73
C ASP A 113 -0.76 25.04 8.87
N ASP A 114 -1.49 23.93 8.93
CA ASP A 114 -1.34 22.89 9.96
C ASP A 114 -0.21 21.88 9.67
N GLY A 115 0.46 22.03 8.52
CA GLY A 115 1.60 21.24 8.11
C GLY A 115 1.43 20.50 6.78
N VAL A 116 2.17 19.41 6.62
CA VAL A 116 2.25 18.63 5.37
C VAL A 116 1.88 17.18 5.66
N SER A 117 0.98 16.62 4.86
CA SER A 117 0.74 15.19 4.80
C SER A 117 1.14 14.61 3.45
N ALA A 118 1.68 13.40 3.47
CA ALA A 118 2.04 12.65 2.29
C ALA A 118 1.66 11.18 2.49
N HIS A 119 0.93 10.64 1.54
CA HIS A 119 0.49 9.28 1.54
C HIS A 119 0.95 8.57 0.27
N THR A 120 1.41 7.33 0.40
CA THR A 120 1.80 6.53 -0.76
C THR A 120 1.09 5.18 -0.72
N LEU A 121 0.74 4.66 -1.88
CA LEU A 121 0.21 3.31 -2.07
C LEU A 121 0.94 2.68 -3.24
N THR A 122 1.46 1.47 -3.07
CA THR A 122 2.14 0.71 -4.12
C THR A 122 1.64 -0.72 -4.13
N HIS A 123 1.35 -1.27 -5.30
CA HIS A 123 1.10 -2.69 -5.49
C HIS A 123 1.59 -3.16 -6.85
N GLY A 124 1.68 -4.49 -7.01
CA GLY A 124 2.07 -5.12 -8.27
C GLY A 124 0.90 -5.31 -9.24
N PRO A 125 0.98 -6.27 -10.18
CA PRO A 125 -0.09 -6.52 -11.14
C PRO A 125 -1.37 -7.07 -10.50
N GLU A 126 -1.31 -7.47 -9.24
CA GLU A 126 -2.46 -7.78 -8.40
C GLU A 126 -2.62 -6.68 -7.34
N ARG A 127 -3.87 -6.33 -7.00
CA ARG A 127 -4.20 -5.34 -5.94
C ARG A 127 -3.57 -5.66 -4.58
N VAL A 128 -3.33 -6.95 -4.32
CA VAL A 128 -2.65 -7.43 -3.12
C VAL A 128 -1.55 -8.41 -3.55
N PRO A 129 -0.37 -8.42 -2.89
CA PRO A 129 -0.03 -7.57 -1.76
C PRO A 129 0.17 -6.10 -2.15
N PHE A 130 -0.04 -5.20 -1.18
CA PHE A 130 0.24 -3.78 -1.31
C PHE A 130 1.10 -3.29 -0.15
N TYR A 131 1.74 -2.15 -0.37
CA TYR A 131 2.46 -1.38 0.63
C TYR A 131 1.94 0.05 0.62
N SER A 132 1.69 0.63 1.78
CA SER A 132 1.35 2.05 1.88
C SER A 132 2.10 2.74 3.00
N THR A 133 2.29 4.04 2.84
CA THR A 133 2.84 4.91 3.88
C THR A 133 1.92 6.09 4.11
N ALA A 134 1.82 6.54 5.34
CA ALA A 134 1.25 7.83 5.69
C ALA A 134 2.32 8.60 6.47
N GLU A 135 2.54 9.84 6.09
CA GLU A 135 3.47 10.74 6.76
C GLU A 135 2.75 12.06 6.98
N GLU A 136 2.77 12.55 8.20
CA GLU A 136 2.13 13.80 8.59
C GLU A 136 3.11 14.60 9.43
N THR A 137 3.21 15.89 9.16
CA THR A 137 3.93 16.83 10.02
C THR A 137 2.90 17.77 10.63
N HIS A 138 2.77 17.75 11.96
CA HIS A 138 1.91 18.67 12.70
C HIS A 138 2.76 19.43 13.72
N ASP A 139 2.69 20.77 13.72
CA ASP A 139 3.49 21.63 14.61
C ASP A 139 5.01 21.34 14.61
N GLY A 140 5.52 20.84 13.48
CA GLY A 140 6.94 20.47 13.31
C GLY A 140 7.30 19.07 13.82
N GLU A 141 6.36 18.33 14.40
CA GLU A 141 6.52 16.92 14.74
C GLU A 141 6.09 16.04 13.57
N ARG A 142 6.99 15.15 13.14
CA ARG A 142 6.76 14.22 12.05
C ARG A 142 6.26 12.88 12.60
N VAL A 143 5.02 12.54 12.26
CA VAL A 143 4.42 11.22 12.47
C VAL A 143 4.45 10.46 11.15
N TRP A 144 4.76 9.18 11.18
CA TRP A 144 4.68 8.33 10.00
C TRP A 144 4.08 6.98 10.35
N THR A 145 3.50 6.28 9.38
CA THR A 145 3.02 4.92 9.53
C THR A 145 3.24 4.17 8.23
N GLU A 146 3.70 2.93 8.33
CA GLU A 146 3.86 2.02 7.19
C GLU A 146 2.88 0.85 7.32
N PHE A 147 2.27 0.44 6.22
CA PHE A 147 1.35 -0.69 6.14
C PHE A 147 1.75 -1.65 5.04
N TYR A 148 1.63 -2.94 5.31
CA TYR A 148 1.79 -3.99 4.32
C TYR A 148 0.58 -4.93 4.40
N GLY A 149 -0.15 -5.08 3.28
CA GLY A 149 -1.36 -5.87 3.21
C GLY A 149 -1.24 -7.05 2.25
N THR A 150 -1.91 -8.14 2.58
CA THR A 150 -2.08 -9.35 1.76
C THR A 150 -3.57 -9.73 1.74
N GLN A 151 -3.93 -10.82 1.05
CA GLN A 151 -5.34 -11.27 0.99
C GLN A 151 -5.97 -11.56 2.37
N SER A 152 -5.19 -12.00 3.34
CA SER A 152 -5.71 -12.49 4.63
C SER A 152 -5.04 -11.87 5.85
N HIS A 153 -3.92 -11.17 5.66
CA HIS A 153 -3.14 -10.55 6.72
C HIS A 153 -2.83 -9.09 6.41
N GLY A 154 -2.76 -8.28 7.45
CA GLY A 154 -2.22 -6.94 7.39
C GLY A 154 -1.20 -6.72 8.48
N PHE A 155 -0.25 -5.84 8.18
CA PHE A 155 0.86 -5.50 9.05
C PHE A 155 0.98 -3.99 9.08
N ALA A 156 1.15 -3.40 10.26
CA ALA A 156 1.42 -1.98 10.39
C ALA A 156 2.67 -1.76 11.25
N ARG A 157 3.40 -0.70 10.96
CA ARG A 157 4.56 -0.24 11.70
C ARG A 157 4.34 1.23 12.06
N VAL A 158 4.25 1.51 13.36
CA VAL A 158 3.87 2.82 13.90
C VAL A 158 4.88 3.25 14.96
N PRO A 159 5.47 4.45 14.86
CA PRO A 159 6.22 5.06 15.95
C PRO A 159 5.27 5.62 17.01
N VAL A 160 5.47 5.26 18.29
CA VAL A 160 4.77 5.84 19.45
C VAL A 160 5.81 6.07 20.53
N ASP A 161 5.84 7.26 21.13
CA ASP A 161 6.73 7.59 22.26
C ASP A 161 8.22 7.22 22.06
N ASN A 162 8.76 7.46 20.86
CA ASN A 162 10.11 7.06 20.41
C ASN A 162 10.37 5.53 20.31
N GLU A 163 9.34 4.70 20.39
CA GLU A 163 9.41 3.26 20.15
C GLU A 163 8.68 2.89 18.85
N THR A 164 9.16 1.87 18.14
CA THR A 164 8.47 1.34 16.96
C THR A 164 7.61 0.16 17.36
N HIS A 165 6.31 0.32 17.22
CA HIS A 165 5.33 -0.74 17.40
C HIS A 165 4.96 -1.39 16.07
N HIS A 166 4.67 -2.68 16.14
CA HIS A 166 4.18 -3.44 15.00
C HIS A 166 2.81 -4.01 15.34
N LEU A 167 1.88 -3.96 14.40
CA LEU A 167 0.55 -4.54 14.54
C LEU A 167 0.39 -5.62 13.48
N VAL A 168 -0.11 -6.79 13.88
CA VAL A 168 -0.32 -7.94 13.01
C VAL A 168 -1.79 -8.33 13.06
N TYR A 169 -2.43 -8.33 11.90
CA TYR A 169 -3.85 -8.58 11.71
C TYR A 169 -4.06 -9.79 10.82
N GLN A 170 -5.13 -10.55 11.08
CA GLN A 170 -5.59 -11.59 10.17
C GLN A 170 -7.11 -11.62 10.14
N ASN A 171 -7.69 -11.54 8.93
CA ASN A 171 -9.15 -11.51 8.71
C ASN A 171 -9.88 -10.52 9.62
N THR A 172 -9.20 -9.45 10.05
CA THR A 172 -9.76 -8.35 10.81
C THR A 172 -9.43 -7.05 10.11
N THR A 173 -10.40 -6.16 10.04
CA THR A 173 -10.36 -4.93 9.25
C THR A 173 -9.82 -3.72 10.01
N ALA A 174 -9.53 -3.85 11.32
CA ALA A 174 -9.16 -2.70 12.13
C ALA A 174 -7.77 -2.16 11.72
N ASN A 175 -7.77 -1.08 10.93
CA ASN A 175 -6.66 -0.24 10.47
C ASN A 175 -5.91 -0.65 9.20
N VAL A 176 -6.15 -1.83 8.61
CA VAL A 176 -5.48 -2.24 7.37
C VAL A 176 -6.25 -1.75 6.14
N ASP A 177 -7.59 -1.72 6.22
CA ASP A 177 -8.47 -1.30 5.13
C ASP A 177 -8.57 0.22 4.97
N ALA A 178 -7.96 0.99 5.88
CA ALA A 178 -7.95 2.45 5.84
C ALA A 178 -7.37 2.99 4.53
N TRP A 179 -6.49 2.25 3.84
CA TRP A 179 -5.85 2.72 2.61
C TRP A 179 -6.38 2.07 1.32
N THR A 180 -6.85 0.82 1.37
CA THR A 180 -7.33 0.11 0.16
C THR A 180 -8.82 0.22 -0.11
N GLY A 181 -9.62 0.75 0.82
CA GLY A 181 -11.00 1.20 0.57
C GLY A 181 -12.13 0.38 1.21
N TYR A 182 -13.20 1.11 1.52
CA TYR A 182 -14.61 0.77 1.83
C TYR A 182 -15.17 0.93 3.26
N GLU A 183 -14.39 1.05 4.34
CA GLU A 183 -15.00 1.35 5.65
C GLU A 183 -14.21 2.35 6.52
N THR A 184 -14.95 3.40 6.92
CA THR A 184 -14.80 4.31 8.08
C THR A 184 -13.65 5.32 8.11
N PHE A 185 -12.49 5.09 7.47
CA PHE A 185 -11.35 6.03 7.53
C PHE A 185 -10.64 6.32 6.19
N GLY A 186 -11.38 6.42 5.08
CA GLY A 186 -10.91 7.16 3.92
C GLY A 186 -9.93 6.42 2.99
N GLY A 187 -10.41 5.58 2.08
CA GLY A 187 -9.54 4.98 1.05
C GLY A 187 -8.98 6.03 0.07
N VAL A 188 -8.09 5.63 -0.86
CA VAL A 188 -7.66 6.51 -1.97
C VAL A 188 -8.86 7.19 -2.66
N GLU A 189 -9.97 6.46 -2.81
CA GLU A 189 -11.22 6.98 -3.35
C GLU A 189 -11.72 8.20 -2.55
N ASP A 190 -11.73 8.11 -1.22
CA ASP A 190 -12.21 9.17 -0.33
C ASP A 190 -11.27 10.39 -0.29
N HIS A 191 -10.00 10.22 -0.69
CA HIS A 191 -9.06 11.34 -0.82
C HIS A 191 -9.15 12.03 -2.18
N VAL A 192 -9.35 11.27 -3.27
CA VAL A 192 -9.41 11.83 -4.63
C VAL A 192 -10.81 12.37 -4.95
N HIS A 193 -11.86 11.73 -4.45
CA HIS A 193 -13.25 12.11 -4.73
C HIS A 193 -13.56 13.56 -4.35
N PRO A 194 -13.20 14.08 -3.15
CA PRO A 194 -13.46 15.47 -2.80
C PRO A 194 -12.72 16.47 -3.70
N LEU A 195 -11.52 16.12 -4.19
CA LEU A 195 -10.73 16.98 -5.09
C LEU A 195 -11.40 17.11 -6.46
N LEU A 196 -12.00 16.03 -6.96
CA LEU A 196 -12.72 16.01 -8.24
C LEU A 196 -14.12 16.60 -8.13
N HIS A 197 -14.84 16.28 -7.05
CA HIS A 197 -16.21 16.73 -6.82
C HIS A 197 -16.27 18.20 -6.38
N GLY A 198 -15.28 18.66 -5.62
CA GLY A 198 -15.24 20.01 -5.07
C GLY A 198 -14.89 21.11 -6.08
N GLY A 199 -14.48 20.74 -7.31
CA GLY A 199 -14.10 21.67 -8.37
C GLY A 199 -15.04 21.62 -9.58
N SER A 200 -15.28 22.78 -10.19
CA SER A 200 -16.03 22.89 -11.46
C SER A 200 -15.08 22.68 -12.64
N TYR A 201 -14.67 21.44 -12.89
CA TYR A 201 -13.68 21.12 -13.92
C TYR A 201 -14.28 21.14 -15.34
N SER A 202 -13.54 21.72 -16.28
CA SER A 202 -13.81 21.64 -17.72
C SER A 202 -12.56 21.31 -18.50
N VAL A 203 -12.71 20.67 -19.65
CA VAL A 203 -11.61 20.32 -20.55
C VAL A 203 -10.89 21.58 -21.04
N ASN A 204 -9.59 21.64 -20.78
CA ASN A 204 -8.68 22.70 -21.23
C ASN A 204 -7.69 22.22 -22.32
N GLY A 205 -7.90 21.01 -22.83
CA GLY A 205 -7.14 20.49 -23.96
C GLY A 205 -6.52 19.13 -23.68
N THR A 206 -5.37 18.86 -24.30
CA THR A 206 -4.58 17.66 -24.03
C THR A 206 -3.12 17.99 -23.83
N VAL A 207 -2.46 17.17 -23.01
CA VAL A 207 -1.04 17.21 -22.72
C VAL A 207 -0.42 15.87 -23.13
N GLU A 208 0.71 15.91 -23.84
CA GLU A 208 1.51 14.72 -24.13
C GLU A 208 2.52 14.51 -23.00
N ARG A 209 2.49 13.34 -22.35
CA ARG A 209 3.45 12.93 -21.32
C ARG A 209 4.03 11.56 -21.67
N GLY A 210 5.27 11.54 -22.14
CA GLY A 210 5.90 10.32 -22.66
C GLY A 210 5.21 9.87 -23.96
N ASP A 211 4.68 8.66 -23.95
CA ASP A 211 3.91 8.03 -25.03
C ASP A 211 2.38 8.14 -24.83
N ARG A 212 1.94 8.96 -23.88
CA ARG A 212 0.53 9.10 -23.49
C ARG A 212 0.00 10.49 -23.84
N THR A 213 -1.16 10.52 -24.50
CA THR A 213 -2.00 11.71 -24.62
C THR A 213 -2.99 11.75 -23.45
N LEU A 214 -2.91 12.78 -22.62
CA LEU A 214 -3.77 13.01 -21.46
C LEU A 214 -4.73 14.18 -21.76
N VAL A 215 -5.99 14.07 -21.35
CA VAL A 215 -6.94 15.17 -21.31
C VAL A 215 -6.65 15.98 -20.05
N GLU A 216 -6.51 17.30 -20.22
CA GLU A 216 -6.35 18.23 -19.11
C GLU A 216 -7.72 18.81 -18.75
N LEU A 217 -8.13 18.66 -17.49
CA LEU A 217 -9.29 19.32 -16.92
C LEU A 217 -8.82 20.41 -15.96
N THR A 218 -9.39 21.61 -16.04
CA THR A 218 -9.05 22.72 -15.14
C THR A 218 -10.30 23.31 -14.50
N THR A 219 -10.16 23.90 -13.31
CA THR A 219 -11.17 24.78 -12.73
C THR A 219 -10.94 26.24 -13.15
N ASP A 220 -11.99 27.05 -13.19
CA ASP A 220 -11.83 28.50 -13.27
C ASP A 220 -11.14 29.03 -12.00
N ALA A 221 -10.23 29.99 -12.15
CA ALA A 221 -9.22 30.34 -11.15
C ALA A 221 -9.77 30.76 -9.77
N ASP A 222 -11.02 31.22 -9.66
CA ASP A 222 -11.51 31.94 -8.46
C ASP A 222 -13.00 31.71 -8.11
N SER A 223 -13.66 30.67 -8.64
CA SER A 223 -15.08 30.44 -8.33
C SER A 223 -15.27 29.65 -7.03
N LEU A 224 -15.36 30.36 -5.90
CA LEU A 224 -15.93 29.80 -4.67
C LEU A 224 -17.47 29.68 -4.73
N GLU A 225 -18.11 30.25 -5.75
CA GLU A 225 -19.57 30.18 -5.92
C GLU A 225 -20.07 28.76 -6.17
N THR A 226 -19.22 27.88 -6.69
CA THR A 226 -19.58 26.53 -7.12
C THR A 226 -18.78 25.41 -6.45
N GLY A 227 -17.75 25.73 -5.65
CA GLY A 227 -16.85 24.72 -5.09
C GLY A 227 -15.87 25.23 -4.05
N HIS A 228 -15.22 24.29 -3.35
CA HIS A 228 -14.14 24.54 -2.40
C HIS A 228 -12.76 24.42 -3.05
N ILE A 229 -12.68 24.18 -4.37
CA ILE A 229 -11.42 24.02 -5.10
C ILE A 229 -11.19 25.23 -6.01
N THR A 230 -10.02 25.85 -5.88
CA THR A 230 -9.49 26.85 -6.81
C THR A 230 -8.20 26.33 -7.45
N ASN A 231 -7.87 26.83 -8.64
CA ASN A 231 -6.66 26.44 -9.38
C ASN A 231 -6.46 24.91 -9.53
N GLY A 232 -7.56 24.17 -9.69
CA GLY A 232 -7.53 22.72 -9.89
C GLY A 232 -7.11 22.36 -11.32
N THR A 233 -6.22 21.38 -11.45
CA THR A 233 -5.81 20.72 -12.69
C THR A 233 -5.87 19.21 -12.50
N VAL A 234 -6.41 18.49 -13.47
CA VAL A 234 -6.48 17.02 -13.49
C VAL A 234 -5.99 16.53 -14.85
N LEU A 235 -5.01 15.62 -14.84
CA LEU A 235 -4.53 14.94 -16.05
C LEU A 235 -5.08 13.52 -16.09
N VAL A 236 -5.84 13.20 -17.14
CA VAL A 236 -6.62 11.96 -17.21
C VAL A 236 -6.60 11.37 -18.62
N THR A 237 -6.45 10.06 -18.72
CA THR A 237 -6.58 9.38 -20.02
C THR A 237 -8.03 9.32 -20.51
N PRO A 238 -8.28 9.15 -21.82
CA PRO A 238 -9.65 8.91 -22.32
C PRO A 238 -10.34 7.69 -21.69
N ALA A 239 -9.58 6.73 -21.18
CA ALA A 239 -10.11 5.55 -20.47
C ALA A 239 -10.49 5.83 -19.00
N GLY A 240 -10.16 7.00 -18.46
CA GLY A 240 -10.48 7.39 -17.08
C GLY A 240 -9.35 7.18 -16.05
N VAL A 241 -8.14 6.78 -16.47
CA VAL A 241 -6.98 6.73 -15.56
C VAL A 241 -6.51 8.15 -15.27
N ILE A 242 -6.75 8.62 -14.04
CA ILE A 242 -6.20 9.86 -13.48
C ILE A 242 -4.71 9.67 -13.15
N TYR A 243 -3.85 10.48 -13.76
CA TYR A 243 -2.40 10.47 -13.55
C TYR A 243 -1.94 11.55 -12.57
N ASP A 244 -2.51 12.74 -12.68
CA ASP A 244 -2.16 13.85 -11.80
C ASP A 244 -3.41 14.61 -11.38
N VAL A 245 -3.39 15.09 -10.15
CA VAL A 245 -4.30 16.12 -9.64
C VAL A 245 -3.44 17.15 -8.94
N ASP A 246 -3.68 18.41 -9.18
CA ASP A 246 -3.10 19.53 -8.43
C ASP A 246 -4.24 20.51 -8.14
N ALA A 247 -4.47 20.89 -6.89
CA ALA A 247 -5.62 21.71 -6.53
C ALA A 247 -5.36 22.50 -5.25
N THR A 248 -5.87 23.72 -5.16
CA THR A 248 -5.94 24.47 -3.90
C THR A 248 -7.34 24.33 -3.33
N VAL A 249 -7.47 23.69 -2.17
CA VAL A 249 -8.71 23.61 -1.40
C VAL A 249 -8.84 24.82 -0.49
N VAL A 250 -9.95 25.55 -0.59
CA VAL A 250 -10.31 26.67 0.26
C VAL A 250 -11.45 26.24 1.18
N GLN A 251 -11.17 26.18 2.48
CA GLN A 251 -12.13 25.86 3.53
C GLN A 251 -12.46 27.11 4.34
N GLN A 252 -13.75 27.39 4.52
CA GLN A 252 -14.19 28.43 5.45
C GLN A 252 -14.17 27.87 6.87
N THR A 253 -13.37 28.47 7.75
CA THR A 253 -13.22 28.08 9.16
C THR A 253 -13.91 29.07 10.12
N GLY A 254 -14.62 30.06 9.58
CA GLY A 254 -15.37 31.09 10.30
C GLY A 254 -15.95 32.13 9.33
N GLU A 255 -16.57 33.18 9.85
CA GLU A 255 -17.21 34.22 9.03
C GLU A 255 -16.22 34.98 8.13
N ASP A 256 -14.95 35.11 8.54
CA ASP A 256 -13.90 35.84 7.81
C ASP A 256 -12.55 35.08 7.72
N THR A 257 -12.52 33.77 7.99
CA THR A 257 -11.26 33.00 8.02
C THR A 257 -11.27 31.90 6.98
N GLU A 258 -10.49 32.09 5.92
CA GLU A 258 -10.22 31.10 4.90
C GLU A 258 -8.94 30.33 5.26
N ARG A 259 -9.05 29.01 5.20
CA ARG A 259 -7.90 28.11 5.23
C ARG A 259 -7.64 27.62 3.80
N ARG A 260 -6.40 27.72 3.35
CA ARG A 260 -5.96 27.16 2.07
C ARG A 260 -5.13 25.91 2.31
N LEU A 261 -5.41 24.88 1.53
CA LEU A 261 -4.69 23.61 1.53
C LEU A 261 -4.37 23.27 0.07
N ASP A 262 -3.10 23.24 -0.28
CA ASP A 262 -2.68 22.69 -1.57
C ASP A 262 -2.71 21.17 -1.47
N ALA A 263 -3.30 20.51 -2.46
CA ALA A 263 -3.42 19.07 -2.55
C ALA A 263 -2.94 18.60 -3.92
N SER A 264 -2.12 17.55 -3.94
CA SER A 264 -1.68 16.92 -5.18
C SER A 264 -1.79 15.41 -5.13
N MET A 265 -1.89 14.79 -6.31
CA MET A 265 -1.91 13.36 -6.53
C MET A 265 -1.03 13.08 -7.74
N THR A 266 -0.19 12.05 -7.67
CA THR A 266 0.58 11.55 -8.81
C THR A 266 0.50 10.03 -8.85
N LEU A 267 0.24 9.47 -10.04
CA LEU A 267 0.22 8.04 -10.31
C LEU A 267 1.34 7.67 -11.29
N ASP A 268 2.13 6.67 -10.89
CA ASP A 268 3.04 5.95 -11.78
C ASP A 268 2.50 4.53 -11.99
N THR A 269 2.38 4.10 -13.25
CA THR A 269 1.93 2.74 -13.62
C THR A 269 3.06 1.88 -14.21
N ASP A 270 4.25 2.45 -14.34
CA ASP A 270 5.44 1.80 -14.90
C ASP A 270 6.40 1.34 -13.78
N VAL A 271 5.85 1.06 -12.58
CA VAL A 271 6.63 0.64 -11.41
C VAL A 271 6.76 -0.87 -11.31
N GLU A 272 7.94 -1.33 -10.89
CA GLU A 272 8.15 -2.72 -10.51
C GLU A 272 7.84 -2.91 -9.02
N TRP A 273 7.04 -3.94 -8.71
CA TRP A 273 6.74 -4.29 -7.34
C TRP A 273 7.96 -4.90 -6.65
N SER A 274 8.44 -4.24 -5.59
CA SER A 274 9.65 -4.64 -4.85
C SER A 274 9.41 -5.72 -3.79
N GLY A 275 8.17 -6.15 -3.60
CA GLY A 275 7.82 -7.17 -2.60
C GLY A 275 7.54 -6.57 -1.20
N PRO A 276 7.54 -7.42 -0.16
CA PRO A 276 7.32 -6.97 1.22
C PRO A 276 8.42 -6.00 1.70
N PRO A 277 8.09 -5.00 2.54
CA PRO A 277 9.08 -4.10 3.11
C PRO A 277 10.06 -4.84 4.03
N SER A 278 11.29 -4.36 4.16
CA SER A 278 12.36 -5.08 4.88
C SER A 278 12.07 -5.33 6.36
N TRP A 279 11.36 -4.42 7.04
CA TRP A 279 10.99 -4.56 8.45
C TRP A 279 10.08 -5.76 8.72
N MET A 280 9.40 -6.28 7.68
CA MET A 280 8.59 -7.49 7.80
C MET A 280 9.41 -8.76 8.07
N ALA A 281 10.74 -8.72 7.91
CA ALA A 281 11.61 -9.82 8.30
C ALA A 281 11.71 -9.97 9.82
N ASP A 282 11.52 -8.88 10.57
CA ASP A 282 11.72 -8.83 12.02
C ASP A 282 10.42 -9.11 12.82
N VAL A 283 9.28 -9.19 12.13
CA VAL A 283 7.96 -9.40 12.75
C VAL A 283 7.53 -10.86 12.58
N PRO A 284 7.29 -11.64 13.65
CA PRO A 284 6.73 -12.98 13.54
C PRO A 284 5.33 -12.94 12.93
N ARG A 285 5.13 -13.66 11.82
CA ARG A 285 3.89 -13.61 11.03
C ARG A 285 2.96 -14.73 11.47
N LEU A 286 2.22 -14.47 12.53
CA LEU A 286 1.28 -15.45 13.06
C LEU A 286 0.01 -15.55 12.23
N SER A 287 -0.43 -16.78 12.01
CA SER A 287 -1.75 -17.11 11.49
C SER A 287 -2.51 -18.00 12.47
N LEU A 288 -3.83 -17.88 12.46
CA LEU A 288 -4.80 -18.56 13.30
C LEU A 288 -5.76 -19.33 12.40
N SER A 289 -5.89 -20.64 12.62
CA SER A 289 -6.88 -21.45 11.92
C SER A 289 -7.59 -22.40 12.88
N ILE A 290 -8.82 -22.79 12.53
CA ILE A 290 -9.53 -23.84 13.25
C ILE A 290 -9.28 -25.15 12.52
N VAL A 291 -8.77 -26.13 13.26
CA VAL A 291 -8.33 -27.42 12.73
C VAL A 291 -9.03 -28.56 13.49
N GLU A 292 -8.69 -29.79 13.11
CA GLU A 292 -9.17 -31.00 13.78
C GLU A 292 -10.70 -31.04 13.91
N ASP A 293 -11.42 -30.78 12.81
CA ASP A 293 -12.89 -30.75 12.72
C ASP A 293 -13.60 -29.69 13.58
N GLY A 294 -12.86 -28.70 14.09
CA GLY A 294 -13.36 -27.69 15.02
C GLY A 294 -12.89 -27.87 16.45
N GLN A 295 -12.16 -28.94 16.76
CA GLN A 295 -11.77 -29.27 18.14
C GLN A 295 -10.42 -28.68 18.57
N ALA A 296 -9.76 -27.91 17.70
CA ALA A 296 -8.55 -27.19 18.06
C ALA A 296 -8.33 -25.92 17.22
N ILE A 297 -7.52 -25.03 17.76
CA ILE A 297 -7.03 -23.84 17.08
C ILE A 297 -5.55 -24.02 16.80
N GLU A 298 -5.12 -23.92 15.55
CA GLU A 298 -3.71 -23.88 15.18
C GLU A 298 -3.22 -22.42 15.19
N ILE A 299 -2.14 -22.17 15.93
CA ILE A 299 -1.35 -20.94 15.84
C ILE A 299 -0.06 -21.29 15.12
N ARG A 300 0.14 -20.73 13.93
CA ARG A 300 1.30 -21.03 13.08
C ARG A 300 2.12 -19.77 12.84
N ASN A 301 3.44 -19.86 12.99
CA ASN A 301 4.34 -18.83 12.51
C ASN A 301 4.60 -19.07 11.01
N THR A 302 4.09 -18.19 10.15
CA THR A 302 4.15 -18.33 8.69
C THR A 302 5.36 -17.64 8.06
N GLY A 303 6.19 -16.95 8.85
CA GLY A 303 7.38 -16.27 8.35
C GLY A 303 7.87 -15.13 9.26
N GLY A 304 8.92 -14.42 8.82
CA GLY A 304 9.53 -13.35 9.60
C GLY A 304 10.41 -13.90 10.74
N ALA A 305 10.36 -13.27 11.90
CA ALA A 305 11.12 -13.69 13.07
C ALA A 305 10.45 -14.86 13.82
N ALA A 306 11.22 -15.55 14.67
CA ALA A 306 10.67 -16.53 15.60
C ALA A 306 9.86 -15.84 16.72
N VAL A 307 8.79 -16.48 17.18
CA VAL A 307 8.14 -16.07 18.44
C VAL A 307 8.99 -16.57 19.60
N PRO A 308 9.42 -15.74 20.55
CA PRO A 308 10.18 -16.20 21.71
C PRO A 308 9.41 -17.19 22.57
N ALA A 309 10.15 -18.04 23.29
CA ALA A 309 9.59 -18.83 24.38
C ALA A 309 8.98 -17.93 25.46
N ASN A 310 8.03 -18.47 26.22
CA ASN A 310 7.28 -17.78 27.26
C ASN A 310 6.43 -16.60 26.73
N THR A 311 6.02 -16.66 25.46
CA THR A 311 5.09 -15.67 24.91
C THR A 311 3.66 -16.08 25.24
N SER A 312 2.90 -15.17 25.86
CA SER A 312 1.51 -15.42 26.23
C SER A 312 0.53 -14.84 25.22
N PHE A 313 -0.46 -15.64 24.83
CA PHE A 313 -1.56 -15.25 23.95
C PHE A 313 -2.89 -15.40 24.66
N ALA A 314 -3.73 -14.38 24.59
CA ALA A 314 -5.13 -14.46 25.00
C ALA A 314 -5.95 -15.00 23.83
N ILE A 315 -6.58 -16.16 24.05
CA ILE A 315 -7.39 -16.86 23.06
C ILE A 315 -8.85 -16.70 23.44
N THR A 316 -9.69 -16.39 22.46
CA THR A 316 -11.15 -16.48 22.57
C THR A 316 -11.70 -17.44 21.54
N GLY A 317 -12.81 -18.10 21.85
CA GLY A 317 -13.50 -19.00 20.94
C GLY A 317 -15.01 -18.85 21.04
N GLY A 318 -15.72 -19.32 20.02
CA GLY A 318 -17.17 -19.43 20.04
C GLY A 318 -17.66 -20.57 19.15
N GLU A 319 -18.77 -21.22 19.52
CA GLU A 319 -19.35 -22.31 18.71
C GLU A 319 -19.97 -21.81 17.39
N SER A 320 -20.33 -20.53 17.32
CA SER A 320 -20.87 -19.91 16.10
C SER A 320 -19.87 -20.01 14.96
N ARG A 321 -20.30 -20.51 13.81
CA ARG A 321 -19.48 -20.69 12.61
C ARG A 321 -19.24 -19.41 11.81
N ALA A 322 -19.76 -18.28 12.26
CA ALA A 322 -19.51 -17.00 11.60
C ALA A 322 -18.13 -16.45 11.98
N LEU A 323 -17.38 -15.94 11.01
CA LEU A 323 -16.19 -15.13 11.29
C LEU A 323 -16.62 -13.94 12.18
N SER A 324 -16.02 -13.84 13.37
CA SER A 324 -16.06 -12.60 14.13
C SER A 324 -14.86 -11.75 13.74
N ALA A 325 -15.07 -10.65 13.01
CA ALA A 325 -14.01 -9.68 12.69
C ALA A 325 -13.40 -9.01 13.95
N THR A 326 -13.96 -9.28 15.13
CA THR A 326 -13.45 -8.85 16.43
C THR A 326 -12.95 -10.06 17.22
N PRO A 327 -11.62 -10.26 17.35
CA PRO A 327 -11.03 -11.43 17.99
C PRO A 327 -11.13 -11.44 19.52
N GLY A 328 -11.96 -10.56 20.09
CA GLY A 328 -12.27 -10.52 21.53
C GLY A 328 -13.72 -10.91 21.84
N ARG A 329 -14.51 -11.30 20.84
CA ARG A 329 -15.90 -11.77 21.02
C ARG A 329 -15.93 -13.28 20.86
N GLY A 330 -15.88 -13.97 22.00
CA GLY A 330 -16.09 -15.40 22.14
C GLY A 330 -16.86 -15.67 23.43
N ASP A 331 -17.56 -16.80 23.50
CA ASP A 331 -18.19 -17.26 24.74
C ASP A 331 -17.16 -17.92 25.68
N VAL A 332 -16.02 -18.35 25.14
CA VAL A 332 -14.89 -18.92 25.89
C VAL A 332 -13.63 -18.07 25.73
N LYS A 333 -12.83 -17.99 26.81
CA LYS A 333 -11.58 -17.23 26.84
C LYS A 333 -10.55 -17.88 27.76
N GLY A 334 -9.32 -18.00 27.28
CA GLY A 334 -8.18 -18.49 28.06
C GLY A 334 -6.89 -17.79 27.69
N THR A 335 -5.80 -18.15 28.37
CA THR A 335 -4.45 -17.69 28.05
C THR A 335 -3.54 -18.90 27.92
N VAL A 336 -2.78 -18.96 26.83
CA VAL A 336 -1.76 -19.98 26.59
C VAL A 336 -0.40 -19.33 26.53
N THR A 337 0.64 -20.05 26.93
CA THR A 337 2.02 -19.56 26.91
C THR A 337 2.88 -20.59 26.21
N THR A 338 3.72 -20.14 25.27
CA THR A 338 4.66 -21.03 24.57
C THR A 338 5.78 -21.47 25.50
N ASP A 339 6.13 -22.76 25.51
CA ASP A 339 7.25 -23.26 26.33
C ASP A 339 8.61 -23.13 25.60
N ALA A 340 8.58 -23.17 24.27
CA ALA A 340 9.74 -23.03 23.38
C ALA A 340 9.52 -21.89 22.37
N PRO A 341 10.58 -21.41 21.71
CA PRO A 341 10.41 -20.51 20.57
C PRO A 341 9.60 -21.19 19.46
N LEU A 342 8.73 -20.43 18.78
CA LEU A 342 8.00 -20.89 17.60
C LEU A 342 8.69 -20.36 16.35
N GLU A 343 9.50 -21.20 15.72
CA GLU A 343 10.27 -20.84 14.53
C GLU A 343 9.37 -20.65 13.29
N PRO A 344 9.81 -19.91 12.27
CA PRO A 344 9.09 -19.81 11.01
C PRO A 344 8.80 -21.19 10.40
N GLY A 345 7.53 -21.48 10.13
CA GLY A 345 7.02 -22.75 9.62
C GLY A 345 6.41 -23.65 10.71
N GLU A 346 6.72 -23.42 11.98
CA GLU A 346 6.20 -24.21 13.10
C GLU A 346 4.80 -23.77 13.53
N ALA A 347 4.10 -24.69 14.19
CA ALA A 347 2.76 -24.48 14.71
C ALA A 347 2.58 -25.10 16.09
N VAL A 348 1.67 -24.54 16.87
CA VAL A 348 1.17 -25.07 18.14
C VAL A 348 -0.34 -25.10 18.11
N TYR A 349 -0.92 -25.99 18.92
CA TYR A 349 -2.34 -26.30 18.91
C TYR A 349 -2.96 -25.96 20.26
N VAL A 350 -4.03 -25.19 20.24
CA VAL A 350 -4.79 -24.81 21.43
C VAL A 350 -6.09 -25.60 21.48
N THR A 351 -6.34 -26.24 22.62
CA THR A 351 -7.59 -26.95 22.92
C THR A 351 -8.26 -26.34 24.14
N ALA A 352 -9.59 -26.50 24.27
CA ALA A 352 -10.32 -26.20 25.50
C ALA A 352 -11.17 -27.40 25.93
N GLY A 353 -11.45 -27.50 27.24
CA GLY A 353 -12.35 -28.50 27.81
C GLY A 353 -13.82 -28.17 27.52
N ALA A 354 -14.72 -29.14 27.71
CA ALA A 354 -16.13 -29.03 27.30
C ALA A 354 -16.89 -27.82 27.88
N ASP A 355 -16.49 -27.32 29.05
CA ASP A 355 -17.10 -26.18 29.72
C ASP A 355 -16.57 -24.81 29.24
N GLY A 356 -15.51 -24.80 28.44
CA GLY A 356 -14.90 -23.58 27.94
C GLY A 356 -14.25 -22.69 29.01
N ALA A 357 -14.04 -23.22 30.23
CA ALA A 357 -13.46 -22.45 31.32
C ALA A 357 -12.04 -21.99 31.01
N ALA A 358 -11.63 -20.81 31.50
CA ALA A 358 -10.30 -20.26 31.23
C ALA A 358 -9.15 -21.21 31.63
N SER A 359 -9.35 -22.03 32.66
CA SER A 359 -8.38 -23.03 33.14
C SER A 359 -8.31 -24.30 32.30
N SER A 360 -9.24 -24.51 31.36
CA SER A 360 -9.27 -25.71 30.51
C SER A 360 -8.54 -25.52 29.18
N PHE A 361 -8.01 -24.33 28.92
CA PHE A 361 -7.17 -24.07 27.76
C PHE A 361 -5.79 -24.69 27.95
N ALA A 362 -5.36 -25.46 26.95
CA ALA A 362 -4.06 -26.12 26.91
C ALA A 362 -3.38 -25.90 25.56
N LEU A 363 -2.06 -25.81 25.57
CA LEU A 363 -1.20 -25.69 24.40
C LEU A 363 -0.49 -27.03 24.15
N HIS A 364 -0.38 -27.43 22.89
CA HIS A 364 0.26 -28.67 22.46
C HIS A 364 1.18 -28.41 21.26
N ASP A 365 2.31 -29.11 21.21
CA ASP A 365 3.24 -29.04 20.08
C ASP A 365 2.74 -29.84 18.87
N ASP A 366 1.95 -30.90 19.12
CA ASP A 366 1.41 -31.80 18.10
C ASP A 366 -0.11 -31.59 17.89
N PRO A 367 -0.64 -31.86 16.68
CA PRO A 367 -2.08 -31.81 16.41
C PRO A 367 -2.87 -32.64 17.43
N THR A 368 -3.75 -31.96 18.16
CA THR A 368 -4.48 -32.54 19.30
C THR A 368 -5.94 -32.10 19.27
N ARG A 369 -6.87 -32.99 19.63
CA ARG A 369 -8.31 -32.71 19.71
C ARG A 369 -8.72 -32.38 21.15
N GLY A 370 -9.34 -31.22 21.33
CA GLY A 370 -10.05 -30.85 22.56
C GLY A 370 -11.47 -31.39 22.60
N GLU A 371 -12.19 -31.01 23.67
CA GLU A 371 -13.61 -31.35 23.84
C GLU A 371 -14.53 -30.22 23.37
N TYR A 372 -14.07 -28.97 23.48
CA TYR A 372 -14.80 -27.80 22.99
C TYR A 372 -14.79 -27.72 21.44
N THR A 373 -15.89 -27.28 20.84
CA THR A 373 -16.01 -27.11 19.38
C THR A 373 -15.96 -25.63 19.00
N PHE A 374 -14.86 -25.20 18.41
CA PHE A 374 -14.68 -23.87 17.85
C PHE A 374 -15.38 -23.76 16.49
N GLY A 375 -16.37 -22.87 16.39
CA GLY A 375 -16.88 -22.36 15.12
C GLY A 375 -16.17 -21.09 14.67
N ASN A 376 -15.67 -20.30 15.62
CA ASN A 376 -14.80 -19.14 15.43
C ASN A 376 -13.74 -19.06 16.54
N ALA A 377 -12.65 -18.36 16.25
CA ALA A 377 -11.56 -18.14 17.18
C ALA A 377 -10.91 -16.77 16.98
N GLY A 378 -10.37 -16.24 18.07
CA GLY A 378 -9.63 -14.98 18.12
C GLY A 378 -8.37 -15.11 18.96
N LEU A 379 -7.31 -14.41 18.56
CA LEU A 379 -6.07 -14.28 19.29
C LEU A 379 -5.74 -12.80 19.46
N THR A 380 -5.47 -12.42 20.71
CA THR A 380 -4.92 -11.12 21.08
C THR A 380 -3.71 -11.31 21.98
N GLY A 381 -2.69 -10.45 21.85
CA GLY A 381 -1.48 -10.56 22.66
C GLY A 381 -0.42 -9.55 22.24
N GLY A 382 0.57 -9.37 23.11
CA GLY A 382 1.70 -8.49 22.87
C GLY A 382 3.02 -9.24 23.08
N LEU A 383 3.98 -9.01 22.19
CA LEU A 383 5.37 -9.45 22.30
C LEU A 383 6.26 -8.22 22.19
N GLY A 384 6.68 -7.66 23.33
CA GLY A 384 7.40 -6.39 23.32
C GLY A 384 6.58 -5.31 22.62
N SER A 385 7.12 -4.76 21.52
CA SER A 385 6.43 -3.74 20.71
C SER A 385 5.51 -4.31 19.61
N ILE A 386 5.33 -5.63 19.54
CA ILE A 386 4.47 -6.28 18.54
C ILE A 386 3.12 -6.63 19.16
N TYR A 387 2.02 -6.27 18.50
CA TYR A 387 0.65 -6.56 18.93
C TYR A 387 -0.07 -7.41 17.89
N TYR A 388 -0.76 -8.45 18.35
CA TYR A 388 -1.51 -9.38 17.51
C TYR A 388 -3.01 -9.20 17.68
N ARG A 389 -3.72 -9.20 16.54
CA ARG A 389 -5.18 -9.20 16.45
C ARG A 389 -5.60 -10.14 15.32
N LEU A 390 -5.70 -11.43 15.60
CA LEU A 390 -5.98 -12.46 14.60
C LEU A 390 -7.36 -13.07 14.82
N ALA A 391 -8.14 -13.23 13.76
CA ALA A 391 -9.45 -13.89 13.82
C ALA A 391 -9.61 -14.95 12.73
N THR A 392 -10.43 -15.96 13.01
CA THR A 392 -10.78 -17.00 12.05
C THR A 392 -12.15 -17.58 12.35
N GLY A 393 -12.76 -18.22 11.35
CA GLY A 393 -14.08 -18.86 11.46
C GLY A 393 -14.27 -19.92 10.39
N ILE A 394 -15.13 -20.89 10.67
CA ILE A 394 -15.47 -21.95 9.72
C ILE A 394 -16.65 -21.48 8.86
N SER A 395 -16.38 -21.01 7.63
CA SER A 395 -17.47 -20.65 6.71
C SER A 395 -18.53 -21.76 6.63
N PRO A 396 -19.84 -21.44 6.75
CA PRO A 396 -20.89 -22.42 6.54
C PRO A 396 -20.72 -23.01 5.14
N LYS A 397 -20.61 -24.33 5.03
CA LYS A 397 -20.60 -24.98 3.71
C LYS A 397 -21.95 -24.72 3.03
N GLY A 398 -21.97 -23.88 2.00
CA GLY A 398 -23.07 -23.75 1.04
C GLY A 398 -24.00 -22.55 1.25
N VAL A 399 -23.59 -21.39 0.71
CA VAL A 399 -24.53 -20.40 0.13
C VAL A 399 -24.06 -20.10 -1.28
#